data_AF-A0A2H9MAH3-F1
#
_entry.id   AF-A0A2H9MAH3-F1
#
_cell.length_a   1.000
_cell.length_b   1.000
_cell.length_c   1.000
_cell.angle_alpha   90.00
_cell.angle_beta   90.00
_cell.angle_gamma   90.00
#
_symmetry.space_group_name_H-M   'P 1'
#
loop_
_entity.id
_entity.type
_entity.pdbx_description
1 polymer ?
#
loop_
_entity_poly.entity_id
_entity_poly.type
_entity_poly.pdbx_seq_one_letter_code
_entity_poly.pdbx_strand_id
1 'polypeptide(L)'
;CHSPMKTYAPLKVVSELMATTVPLNDRCCGESGTFGVALPHIATQVRFRKEEELRKGAAVLRNDGYAGEVKVLTSCPACQQGLSRYTDDANISTDYIVVEMAKHLLGPTWLESYITQANNGGIERVLL
;
A
#
# COMPACT_ATOMS: atom_id res chain seq x y z
N CYS A 1 9.91 7.37 4.84
CA CYS A 1 8.67 7.13 5.63
C CYS A 1 8.99 6.68 7.04
N HIS A 2 8.08 6.80 8.00
CA HIS A 2 8.23 6.08 9.27
C HIS A 2 8.08 4.56 9.02
N SER A 3 8.76 3.75 9.82
CA SER A 3 8.57 2.31 9.84
C SER A 3 7.77 1.93 11.10
N PRO A 4 6.60 1.28 10.98
CA PRO A 4 5.91 0.72 12.13
C PRO A 4 6.59 -0.55 12.67
N MET A 5 7.51 -1.16 11.91
CA MET A 5 8.20 -2.39 12.31
C MET A 5 9.38 -2.06 13.23
N LYS A 6 9.40 -2.69 14.42
CA LYS A 6 10.41 -2.47 15.47
C LYS A 6 11.55 -3.49 15.44
N THR A 7 11.24 -4.74 15.09
CA THR A 7 12.18 -5.87 15.23
C THR A 7 12.93 -6.17 13.93
N TYR A 8 12.24 -6.11 12.80
CA TYR A 8 12.78 -6.47 11.49
C TYR A 8 12.83 -5.27 10.56
N ALA A 9 13.83 -5.25 9.68
CA ALA A 9 13.95 -4.24 8.64
C ALA A 9 12.77 -4.35 7.64
N PRO A 10 11.96 -3.29 7.43
CA PRO A 10 10.73 -3.40 6.64
C PRO A 10 10.93 -3.90 5.22
N LEU A 11 11.95 -3.39 4.51
CA LEU A 11 12.21 -3.79 3.13
C LEU A 11 12.58 -5.27 3.02
N LYS A 12 13.33 -5.79 4.01
CA LYS A 12 13.67 -7.21 4.08
C LYS A 12 12.40 -8.04 4.26
N VAL A 13 11.54 -7.67 5.21
CA VAL A 13 10.27 -8.35 5.45
C VAL A 13 9.41 -8.37 4.18
N VAL A 14 9.20 -7.21 3.54
CA VAL A 14 8.35 -7.14 2.35
C VAL A 14 8.93 -7.98 1.20
N SER A 15 10.24 -7.92 0.98
CA SER A 15 10.88 -8.69 -0.10
C SER A 15 10.81 -10.21 0.16
N GLU A 16 10.98 -10.65 1.41
CA GLU A 16 10.84 -12.06 1.80
C GLU A 16 9.39 -12.54 1.64
N LEU A 17 8.40 -11.77 2.11
CA LEU A 17 6.98 -12.11 2.00
C LEU A 17 6.49 -12.17 0.56
N MET A 18 7.02 -11.30 -0.31
CA MET A 18 6.66 -11.24 -1.73
C MET A 18 7.53 -12.15 -2.61
N ALA A 19 8.51 -12.85 -2.04
CA ALA A 19 9.48 -13.69 -2.75
C ALA A 19 10.16 -12.98 -3.95
N THR A 20 10.32 -11.65 -3.86
CA THR A 20 10.94 -10.83 -4.90
C THR A 20 11.57 -9.59 -4.29
N THR A 21 12.53 -8.97 -4.97
CA THR A 21 13.14 -7.73 -4.50
C THR A 21 12.16 -6.58 -4.68
N VAL A 22 11.76 -5.95 -3.57
CA VAL A 22 10.86 -4.80 -3.61
C VAL A 22 11.67 -3.52 -3.32
N PRO A 23 11.85 -2.63 -4.31
CA PRO A 23 12.63 -1.41 -4.11
C PRO A 23 11.89 -0.43 -3.19
N LEU A 24 12.67 0.35 -2.42
CA LEU A 24 12.12 1.41 -1.59
C LEU A 24 11.62 2.56 -2.46
N ASN A 25 10.37 2.98 -2.25
CA ASN A 25 9.87 4.26 -2.72
C ASN A 25 9.78 5.24 -1.54
N ASP A 26 10.71 6.19 -1.47
CA ASP A 26 10.87 7.05 -0.30
C ASP A 26 9.79 8.15 -0.21
N ARG A 27 9.85 8.97 0.85
CA ARG A 27 8.95 10.08 1.21
C ARG A 27 7.57 9.67 1.72
N CYS A 28 7.03 10.51 2.61
CA CYS A 28 5.74 10.36 3.25
C CYS A 28 4.60 10.56 2.26
N CYS A 29 3.48 9.81 2.40
CA CYS A 29 2.31 9.98 1.53
C CYS A 29 1.56 11.30 1.73
N GLY A 30 1.83 12.05 2.81
CA GLY A 30 1.23 13.36 3.07
C GLY A 30 -0.19 13.32 3.66
N GLU A 31 -0.77 12.13 3.85
CA GLU A 31 -2.18 11.98 4.30
C GLU A 31 -2.30 11.24 5.65
N SER A 32 -1.30 10.44 6.02
CA SER A 32 -1.36 9.59 7.21
C SER A 32 -1.46 10.38 8.52
N GLY A 33 -2.24 9.84 9.46
CA GLY A 33 -2.34 10.39 10.83
C GLY A 33 -2.98 11.78 10.87
N THR A 34 -4.06 11.99 10.09
CA THR A 34 -4.80 13.25 9.93
C THR A 34 -3.98 14.44 9.42
N PHE A 35 -2.73 14.23 9.01
CA PHE A 35 -1.82 15.29 8.56
C PHE A 35 -2.38 16.11 7.39
N GLY A 36 -3.01 15.45 6.43
CA GLY A 36 -3.67 16.10 5.29
C GLY A 36 -4.77 17.09 5.69
N VAL A 37 -5.47 16.81 6.79
CA VAL A 37 -6.57 17.67 7.31
C VAL A 37 -6.05 18.71 8.29
N ALA A 38 -5.10 18.34 9.17
CA ALA A 38 -4.58 19.23 10.19
C ALA A 38 -3.70 20.35 9.62
N LEU A 39 -2.91 20.05 8.58
CA LEU A 39 -1.95 20.97 7.98
C LEU A 39 -1.96 20.89 6.44
N PRO A 40 -3.09 21.21 5.78
CA PRO A 40 -3.29 20.98 4.34
C PRO A 40 -2.27 21.71 3.46
N HIS A 41 -1.84 22.91 3.88
CA HIS A 41 -0.85 23.71 3.17
C HIS A 41 0.54 23.04 3.14
N ILE A 42 0.94 22.35 4.21
CA ILE A 42 2.21 21.60 4.26
C ILE A 42 2.04 20.23 3.58
N ALA A 43 0.91 19.56 3.84
CA ALA A 43 0.60 18.26 3.26
C ALA A 43 0.69 18.28 1.73
N THR A 44 0.22 19.35 1.09
CA THR A 44 0.29 19.53 -0.36
C THR A 44 1.74 19.42 -0.89
N GLN A 45 2.71 20.07 -0.25
CA GLN A 45 4.12 19.99 -0.65
C GLN A 45 4.72 18.60 -0.44
N VAL A 46 4.35 17.95 0.68
CA VAL A 46 4.76 16.57 0.96
C VAL A 46 4.20 15.61 -0.11
N ARG A 47 2.96 15.82 -0.54
CA ARG A 47 2.31 15.03 -1.58
C ARG A 47 3.02 15.16 -2.92
N PHE A 48 3.34 16.38 -3.35
CA PHE A 48 4.10 16.59 -4.59
C PHE A 48 5.44 15.87 -4.58
N ARG A 49 6.16 15.90 -3.45
CA ARG A 49 7.42 15.14 -3.32
C ARG A 49 7.21 13.64 -3.37
N LYS A 50 6.11 13.12 -2.83
CA LYS A 50 5.80 11.69 -2.92
C LYS A 50 5.45 11.28 -4.34
N GLU A 51 4.62 12.06 -5.03
CA GLU A 51 4.25 11.82 -6.41
C GLU A 51 5.46 11.75 -7.33
N GLU A 52 6.43 12.66 -7.14
CA GLU A 52 7.70 12.66 -7.87
C GLU A 52 8.47 11.34 -7.67
N GLU A 53 8.59 10.87 -6.43
CA GLU A 53 9.25 9.60 -6.13
C GLU A 53 8.47 8.39 -6.67
N LEU A 54 7.14 8.40 -6.60
CA LEU A 54 6.29 7.36 -7.16
C LEU A 54 6.48 7.24 -8.67
N ARG A 55 6.45 8.37 -9.39
CA ARG A 55 6.70 8.39 -10.84
C ARG A 55 8.09 7.89 -11.19
N LYS A 56 9.13 8.31 -10.45
CA LYS A 56 10.50 7.81 -10.64
C LYS A 56 10.59 6.29 -10.45
N GLY A 57 10.06 5.78 -9.34
CA GLY A 57 10.08 4.35 -9.06
C GLY A 57 9.31 3.54 -10.11
N ALA A 58 8.13 4.02 -10.51
CA ALA A 58 7.32 3.36 -11.53
C ALA A 58 7.98 3.38 -12.92
N ALA A 59 8.67 4.48 -13.28
CA ALA A 59 9.42 4.57 -14.54
C ALA A 59 10.59 3.57 -14.56
N VAL A 60 11.32 3.42 -13.46
CA VAL A 60 12.41 2.44 -13.35
C VAL A 60 11.89 1.01 -13.57
N LEU A 61 10.76 0.67 -12.95
CA LEU A 61 10.13 -0.65 -13.09
C LEU A 61 9.57 -0.93 -14.49
N ARG A 62 9.37 0.11 -15.31
CA ARG A 62 8.85 0.00 -16.68
C ARG A 62 9.93 0.16 -17.75
N ASN A 63 11.18 0.42 -17.35
CA ASN A 63 12.26 0.77 -18.27
C ASN A 63 12.64 -0.36 -19.24
N ASP A 64 12.35 -1.61 -18.88
CA ASP A 64 12.56 -2.80 -19.70
C ASP A 64 11.36 -3.13 -20.62
N GLY A 65 10.35 -2.27 -20.67
CA GLY A 65 9.13 -2.48 -21.43
C GLY A 65 8.02 -3.22 -20.67
N TYR A 66 8.16 -3.43 -19.36
CA TYR A 66 7.10 -4.01 -18.54
C TYR A 66 5.79 -3.19 -18.65
N ALA A 67 4.76 -3.81 -19.24
CA ALA A 67 3.44 -3.23 -19.45
C ALA A 67 2.41 -3.62 -18.39
N GLY A 68 2.82 -4.40 -17.38
CA GLY A 68 1.92 -4.86 -16.32
C GLY A 68 1.61 -3.81 -15.26
N GLU A 69 0.81 -4.21 -14.29
CA GLU A 69 0.47 -3.39 -13.13
C GLU A 69 1.73 -3.15 -12.28
N VAL A 70 1.98 -1.88 -11.93
CA VAL A 70 2.99 -1.49 -10.94
C VAL A 70 2.26 -1.13 -9.66
N LYS A 71 2.62 -1.79 -8.57
CA LYS A 71 1.92 -1.68 -7.29
C LYS A 71 2.84 -1.18 -6.19
N VAL A 72 2.34 -0.29 -5.36
CA VAL A 72 3.01 0.19 -4.15
C VAL A 72 2.45 -0.56 -2.96
N LEU A 73 3.33 -1.26 -2.25
CA LEU A 73 2.96 -2.03 -1.07
C LEU A 73 3.21 -1.22 0.22
N THR A 74 2.30 -1.33 1.18
CA THR A 74 2.42 -0.68 2.49
C THR A 74 1.95 -1.57 3.63
N SER A 75 2.49 -1.34 4.83
CA SER A 75 2.06 -1.98 6.08
C SER A 75 1.31 -1.01 7.01
N CYS A 76 0.84 0.12 6.48
CA CYS A 76 0.15 1.16 7.24
C CYS A 76 -1.20 1.47 6.57
N PRO A 77 -2.34 1.21 7.23
CA PRO A 77 -3.67 1.45 6.64
C PRO A 77 -3.89 2.92 6.25
N ALA A 78 -3.40 3.86 7.07
CA ALA A 78 -3.48 5.28 6.77
C ALA A 78 -2.66 5.64 5.52
N CYS A 79 -1.49 5.03 5.35
CA CYS A 79 -0.70 5.21 4.13
C CYS A 79 -1.40 4.60 2.93
N GLN A 80 -2.08 3.46 3.05
CA GLN A 80 -2.77 2.83 1.93
C GLN A 80 -3.85 3.75 1.36
N GLN A 81 -4.69 4.33 2.24
CA GLN A 81 -5.68 5.32 1.84
C GLN A 81 -5.05 6.59 1.24
N GLY A 82 -3.93 7.06 1.78
CA GLY A 82 -3.22 8.22 1.24
C GLY A 82 -2.59 7.95 -0.13
N LEU A 83 -1.98 6.78 -0.29
CA LEU A 83 -1.27 6.36 -1.49
C LEU A 83 -2.23 6.05 -2.65
N SER A 84 -3.45 5.58 -2.37
CA SER A 84 -4.45 5.35 -3.41
C SER A 84 -4.84 6.62 -4.17
N ARG A 85 -4.60 7.81 -3.59
CA ARG A 85 -4.82 9.10 -4.27
C ARG A 85 -3.87 9.37 -5.43
N TYR A 86 -2.71 8.69 -5.50
CA TYR A 86 -1.73 8.87 -6.57
C TYR A 86 -1.94 7.90 -7.74
N THR A 87 -3.01 7.09 -7.70
CA THR A 87 -3.25 6.01 -8.68
C THR A 87 -3.20 6.55 -10.10
N ASP A 88 -3.96 7.60 -10.38
CA ASP A 88 -4.03 8.21 -11.71
C ASP A 88 -2.78 9.05 -12.02
N ASP A 89 -2.28 9.81 -11.04
CA ASP A 89 -1.14 10.73 -11.23
C ASP A 89 0.18 10.02 -11.54
N ALA A 90 0.37 8.80 -11.01
CA ALA A 90 1.59 8.01 -11.18
C ALA A 90 1.38 6.71 -11.97
N ASN A 91 0.14 6.42 -12.40
CA ASN A 91 -0.24 5.17 -13.05
C ASN A 91 0.27 3.95 -12.26
N ILE A 92 -0.11 3.87 -10.99
CA ILE A 92 0.25 2.78 -10.07
C ILE A 92 -1.00 2.35 -9.30
N SER A 93 -1.00 1.14 -8.76
CA SER A 93 -1.98 0.77 -7.72
C SER A 93 -1.33 0.74 -6.35
N THR A 94 -2.15 0.66 -5.30
CA THR A 94 -1.68 0.55 -3.91
C THR A 94 -2.36 -0.61 -3.24
N ASP A 95 -1.61 -1.40 -2.48
CA ASP A 95 -2.19 -2.43 -1.64
C ASP A 95 -1.45 -2.60 -0.30
N TYR A 96 -2.11 -3.28 0.62
CA TYR A 96 -1.52 -3.69 1.89
C TYR A 96 -0.77 -5.00 1.70
N ILE A 97 0.43 -5.12 2.27
CA ILE A 97 1.30 -6.30 2.07
C ILE A 97 0.56 -7.62 2.39
N VAL A 98 -0.17 -7.65 3.50
CA VAL A 98 -0.93 -8.84 3.92
C VAL A 98 -2.09 -9.18 2.97
N VAL A 99 -2.72 -8.18 2.35
CA VAL A 99 -3.77 -8.39 1.36
C VAL A 99 -3.19 -8.98 0.08
N GLU A 100 -2.04 -8.47 -0.37
CA GLU A 100 -1.34 -9.01 -1.53
C GLU A 100 -0.91 -10.46 -1.29
N MET A 101 -0.38 -10.77 -0.10
CA MET A 101 -0.09 -12.15 0.30
C MET A 101 -1.33 -13.05 0.28
N ALA A 102 -2.48 -12.58 0.79
CA ALA A 102 -3.71 -13.35 0.77
C ALA A 102 -4.14 -13.69 -0.66
N LYS A 103 -4.05 -12.73 -1.60
CA LYS A 103 -4.32 -12.97 -3.02
C LYS A 103 -3.40 -14.04 -3.62
N HIS A 104 -2.11 -14.01 -3.29
CA HIS A 104 -1.14 -14.98 -3.81
C HIS A 104 -1.26 -16.37 -3.19
N LEU A 105 -1.53 -16.46 -1.89
CA LEU A 105 -1.55 -17.72 -1.15
C LEU A 105 -2.91 -18.42 -1.18
N LEU A 106 -4.00 -17.64 -1.14
CA LEU A 106 -5.37 -18.14 -1.02
C LEU A 106 -6.16 -18.02 -2.33
N GLY A 107 -5.60 -17.36 -3.34
CA GLY A 107 -6.20 -17.21 -4.66
C GLY A 107 -7.15 -16.02 -4.78
N PRO A 108 -7.76 -15.81 -5.97
CA PRO A 108 -8.54 -14.60 -6.28
C PRO A 108 -9.84 -14.48 -5.47
N THR A 109 -10.42 -15.59 -5.03
CA THR A 109 -11.68 -15.64 -4.26
C THR A 109 -11.45 -15.59 -2.74
N TRP A 110 -10.24 -15.23 -2.29
CA TRP A 110 -9.87 -15.24 -0.87
C TRP A 110 -10.82 -14.40 -0.01
N LEU A 111 -11.24 -13.23 -0.50
CA LEU A 111 -12.07 -12.29 0.26
C LEU A 111 -13.49 -12.83 0.43
N GLU A 112 -14.10 -13.35 -0.65
CA GLU A 112 -15.42 -13.98 -0.61
C GLU A 112 -15.41 -15.18 0.33
N SER A 113 -14.40 -16.05 0.19
CA SER A 113 -14.22 -17.23 1.03
C SER A 113 -14.04 -16.85 2.50
N TYR A 114 -13.28 -15.79 2.78
CA TYR A 114 -13.09 -15.26 4.12
C TYR A 114 -14.40 -14.72 4.72
N ILE A 115 -15.17 -13.94 3.97
CA ILE A 115 -16.44 -13.37 4.40
C ILE A 115 -17.46 -14.49 4.70
N THR A 116 -17.59 -15.48 3.81
CA THR A 116 -18.50 -16.62 4.02
C THR A 116 -18.16 -17.38 5.29
N GLN A 117 -16.87 -17.68 5.52
CA GLN A 117 -16.41 -18.36 6.74
C GLN A 117 -16.65 -17.52 8.00
N ALA A 118 -16.34 -16.23 7.96
CA ALA A 118 -16.57 -15.33 9.09
C ALA A 118 -18.07 -15.23 9.45
N ASN A 119 -18.94 -15.09 8.44
CA ASN A 119 -20.39 -15.02 8.63
C ASN A 119 -20.98 -16.31 9.22
N ASN A 120 -20.49 -17.47 8.79
CA ASN A 120 -20.98 -18.77 9.27
C ASN A 120 -20.59 -19.09 10.73
N GLY A 121 -19.64 -18.34 11.31
CA GLY A 121 -19.17 -18.49 12.69
C GLY A 121 -19.92 -17.65 13.74
N GLY A 122 -20.94 -16.88 13.35
CA GLY A 122 -21.71 -16.02 14.25
C GLY A 122 -21.04 -14.67 14.49
N ILE A 123 -20.98 -13.81 13.46
CA ILE A 123 -20.63 -12.40 13.65
C ILE A 123 -21.71 -11.76 14.51
N GLU A 124 -21.34 -11.40 15.74
CA GLU A 124 -22.21 -10.61 16.61
C GLU A 124 -22.34 -9.20 16.01
N ARG A 125 -23.54 -8.90 15.50
CA ARG A 125 -23.82 -7.62 14.84
C ARG A 125 -24.18 -6.59 15.90
N VAL A 126 -23.28 -5.65 16.17
CA VAL A 126 -23.61 -4.46 16.96
C VAL A 126 -24.35 -3.49 16.04
N LEU A 127 -25.68 -3.49 16.13
CA LEU A 127 -26.54 -2.50 15.49
C LEU A 127 -26.59 -1.27 16.43
N LEU A 128 -25.98 -0.16 16.01
CA LEU A 128 -26.11 1.16 16.65
C LEU A 128 -27.24 1.95 16.00
#